data_AF-A0A6P6YEB8-F1
#
_entry.id   AF-A0A6P6YEB8-F1
#
_cell.length_a   1.000
_cell.length_b   1.000
_cell.length_c   1.000
_cell.angle_alpha   90.00
_cell.angle_beta   90.00
_cell.angle_gamma   90.00
#
_symmetry.space_group_name_H-M   'P 1'
#
loop_
_entity.id
_entity.type
_entity.pdbx_description
1 polymer ?
#
loop_
_entity_poly.entity_id
_entity_poly.type
_entity_poly.pdbx_seq_one_letter_code
_entity_poly.pdbx_strand_id
1 'polypeptide(L)'
;MDNNNLYYSTRNRGRCILLDYLADVRSQSTVRLLQSTFGKLNYQFECYRGWNDRQTLQLLNQGLEDESFDSLIVLILTTSCRKVIECANRTRINSHIIVNKLNGKFCKPFAGKPKVIMIQEYCNKLASDGPTIDQHHQYMIPSHADMLIYTYRGKSQLFWPTLCSTLVTKTTDSLDLVKQLTMVTKCIHQQTGIITEMFSTLIKLFRI
;
A
#
# COMPACT_ATOMS: atom_id res chain seq x y z
N MET A 1 -21.12 22.65 10.20
CA MET A 1 -21.19 21.85 8.96
C MET A 1 -19.77 21.50 8.59
N ASP A 2 -19.32 20.30 8.97
CA ASP A 2 -17.93 19.88 8.82
C ASP A 2 -17.67 19.34 7.40
N ASN A 3 -17.16 20.21 6.52
CA ASN A 3 -16.80 19.94 5.12
C ASN A 3 -15.49 19.13 4.96
N ASN A 4 -15.16 18.22 5.89
CA ASN A 4 -13.89 17.48 5.87
C ASN A 4 -13.95 16.09 5.22
N ASN A 5 -15.08 15.70 4.64
CA ASN A 5 -15.22 14.43 3.91
C ASN A 5 -15.08 14.68 2.41
N LEU A 6 -14.21 13.94 1.72
CA LEU A 6 -14.28 13.84 0.26
C LEU A 6 -15.45 12.94 -0.12
N TYR A 7 -16.41 13.50 -0.86
CA TYR A 7 -17.39 12.72 -1.60
C TYR A 7 -16.72 12.21 -2.89
N TYR A 8 -16.24 10.98 -2.86
CA TYR A 8 -15.72 10.32 -4.05
C TYR A 8 -16.86 9.71 -4.88
N SER A 9 -16.72 9.79 -6.19
CA SER A 9 -17.65 9.18 -7.13
C SER A 9 -17.67 7.66 -6.97
N THR A 10 -18.86 7.06 -6.93
CA THR A 10 -19.01 5.59 -6.92
C THR A 10 -18.71 4.96 -8.28
N ARG A 11 -18.60 5.76 -9.36
CA ARG A 11 -18.35 5.26 -10.73
C ARG A 11 -16.86 5.08 -11.05
N ASN A 12 -15.98 6.02 -10.65
CA ASN A 12 -14.54 6.02 -11.01
C ASN A 12 -13.64 6.21 -9.78
N ARG A 13 -13.78 5.33 -8.79
CA ARG A 13 -13.20 5.51 -7.45
C ARG A 13 -11.67 5.57 -7.45
N GLY A 14 -11.03 4.81 -8.32
CA GLY A 14 -9.58 4.83 -8.39
C GLY A 14 -8.99 3.62 -9.08
N ARG A 15 -7.66 3.66 -9.13
CA ARG A 15 -6.85 2.56 -9.64
C ARG A 15 -6.11 1.89 -8.50
N CYS A 16 -6.08 0.56 -8.52
CA CYS A 16 -5.36 -0.26 -7.55
C CYS A 16 -4.33 -1.12 -8.29
N ILE A 17 -3.05 -0.84 -8.06
CA ILE A 17 -1.93 -1.51 -8.70
C ILE A 17 -1.29 -2.45 -7.69
N LEU A 18 -1.21 -3.74 -8.02
CA LEU A 18 -0.46 -4.74 -7.27
C LEU A 18 0.87 -5.03 -7.97
N LEU A 19 1.97 -4.72 -7.29
CA LEU A 19 3.33 -5.11 -7.65
C LEU A 19 3.69 -6.37 -6.84
N ASP A 20 3.57 -7.53 -7.48
CA ASP A 20 3.85 -8.83 -6.87
C ASP A 20 5.24 -9.33 -7.28
N TYR A 21 6.24 -9.01 -6.45
CA TYR A 21 7.61 -9.48 -6.61
C TYR A 21 7.85 -10.85 -5.97
N LEU A 22 6.81 -11.46 -5.38
CA LEU A 22 6.86 -12.80 -4.77
C LEU A 22 6.22 -13.85 -5.68
N ALA A 23 6.22 -13.64 -7.00
CA ALA A 23 5.50 -14.48 -7.95
C ALA A 23 5.86 -15.98 -7.85
N ASP A 24 7.09 -16.30 -7.39
CA ASP A 24 7.58 -17.67 -7.16
C ASP A 24 7.15 -18.27 -5.81
N VAL A 25 6.56 -17.48 -4.90
CA VAL A 25 6.24 -17.85 -3.52
C VAL A 25 4.75 -17.60 -3.23
N ARG A 26 3.90 -18.60 -3.51
CA ARG A 26 2.54 -18.78 -2.94
C ARG A 26 1.60 -17.55 -2.93
N SER A 27 1.80 -16.55 -3.80
CA SER A 27 1.04 -15.30 -3.77
C SER A 27 -0.35 -15.39 -4.40
N GLN A 28 -0.69 -16.48 -5.10
CA GLN A 28 -1.89 -16.52 -5.95
C GLN A 28 -3.21 -16.42 -5.20
N SER A 29 -3.32 -16.98 -3.99
CA SER A 29 -4.49 -16.79 -3.12
C SER A 29 -4.62 -15.33 -2.65
N THR A 30 -3.49 -14.69 -2.32
CA THR A 30 -3.43 -13.28 -1.94
C THR A 30 -3.84 -12.37 -3.10
N VAL A 31 -3.33 -12.62 -4.31
CA VAL A 31 -3.70 -11.87 -5.52
C VAL A 31 -5.21 -11.93 -5.76
N ARG A 32 -5.80 -13.14 -5.70
CA ARG A 32 -7.26 -13.32 -5.89
C ARG A 32 -8.06 -12.59 -4.82
N LEU A 33 -7.62 -12.65 -3.57
CA LEU A 33 -8.26 -11.96 -2.45
C LEU A 33 -8.24 -10.44 -2.64
N LEU A 34 -7.08 -9.88 -3.00
CA LEU A 34 -6.92 -8.44 -3.25
C LEU A 34 -7.76 -7.99 -4.45
N GLN A 35 -7.69 -8.72 -5.57
CA GLN A 35 -8.48 -8.44 -6.75
C GLN A 35 -9.99 -8.45 -6.44
N SER A 36 -10.48 -9.47 -5.72
CA SER A 36 -11.89 -9.55 -5.32
C SER A 36 -12.29 -8.40 -4.38
N THR A 37 -11.43 -8.05 -3.43
CA THR A 37 -11.71 -6.99 -2.46
C THR A 37 -11.75 -5.62 -3.11
N PHE A 38 -10.70 -5.23 -3.84
CA PHE A 38 -10.63 -3.93 -4.48
C PHE A 38 -11.62 -3.79 -5.65
N GLY A 39 -11.96 -4.89 -6.32
CA GLY A 39 -13.07 -4.93 -7.27
C GLY A 39 -14.42 -4.61 -6.61
N LYS A 40 -14.73 -5.19 -5.44
CA LYS A 40 -15.94 -4.85 -4.67
C LYS A 40 -15.96 -3.39 -4.18
N LEU A 41 -14.78 -2.79 -4.03
CA LEU A 41 -14.62 -1.39 -3.66
C LEU A 41 -14.62 -0.46 -4.89
N ASN A 42 -14.96 -0.96 -6.09
CA ASN A 42 -15.00 -0.23 -7.36
C ASN A 42 -13.66 0.38 -7.80
N TYR A 43 -12.53 -0.25 -7.46
CA TYR A 43 -11.22 0.10 -8.03
C TYR A 43 -10.94 -0.71 -9.28
N GLN A 44 -10.33 -0.07 -10.28
CA GLN A 44 -9.70 -0.77 -11.38
C GLN A 44 -8.44 -1.47 -10.87
N PHE A 45 -8.50 -2.80 -10.73
CA PHE A 45 -7.41 -3.60 -10.19
C PHE A 45 -6.49 -4.14 -11.29
N GLU A 46 -5.19 -3.89 -11.16
CA GLU A 46 -4.16 -4.36 -12.08
C GLU A 46 -3.04 -5.05 -11.31
N CYS A 47 -2.56 -6.18 -11.82
CA CYS A 47 -1.56 -7.00 -11.15
C CYS A 47 -0.36 -7.23 -12.07
N TYR A 48 0.81 -6.82 -11.59
CA TYR A 48 2.08 -6.96 -12.29
C TYR A 48 2.96 -7.91 -11.50
N ARG A 49 3.06 -9.15 -11.98
CA ARG A 49 3.80 -10.24 -11.32
C ARG A 49 5.16 -10.43 -11.97
N GLY A 50 6.19 -10.64 -11.16
CA GLY A 50 7.52 -11.00 -11.65
C GLY A 50 8.21 -9.87 -12.44
N TRP A 51 7.85 -8.62 -12.16
CA TRP A 51 8.47 -7.46 -12.80
C TRP A 51 9.80 -7.09 -12.14
N ASN A 52 10.75 -6.59 -12.93
CA ASN A 52 11.98 -6.00 -12.44
C ASN A 52 11.83 -4.50 -12.12
N ASP A 53 12.89 -3.90 -11.59
CA ASP A 53 12.97 -2.48 -11.28
C ASP A 53 12.68 -1.56 -12.49
N ARG A 54 13.24 -1.87 -13.67
CA ARG A 54 13.04 -1.06 -14.89
C ARG A 54 11.58 -1.05 -15.36
N GLN A 55 10.95 -2.22 -15.40
CA GLN A 55 9.54 -2.35 -15.77
C GLN A 55 8.64 -1.59 -14.78
N THR A 56 8.93 -1.72 -13.48
CA THR A 56 8.23 -0.97 -12.43
C THR A 56 8.36 0.54 -12.65
N LEU A 57 9.57 1.03 -12.90
CA LEU A 57 9.79 2.45 -13.14
C LEU A 57 9.10 2.95 -14.41
N GLN A 58 9.07 2.13 -15.46
CA GLN A 58 8.36 2.47 -16.70
C GLN A 58 6.86 2.64 -16.44
N LEU A 59 6.24 1.70 -15.71
CA LEU A 59 4.84 1.83 -15.29
C LEU A 59 4.59 3.07 -14.44
N LEU A 60 5.45 3.39 -13.48
CA LEU A 60 5.26 4.58 -12.64
C LEU A 60 5.47 5.90 -13.41
N ASN A 61 6.22 5.88 -14.51
CA ASN A 61 6.45 7.07 -15.33
C ASN A 61 5.37 7.30 -16.39
N GLN A 62 4.83 6.23 -16.98
CA GLN A 62 3.97 6.30 -18.18
C GLN A 62 2.61 5.65 -17.98
N GLY A 63 2.46 4.81 -16.96
CA GLY A 63 1.23 4.07 -16.75
C GLY A 63 0.13 4.91 -16.13
N LEU A 64 0.43 6.01 -15.44
CA LEU A 64 -0.48 6.72 -14.54
C LEU A 64 -1.11 7.97 -15.17
N GLU A 65 -1.56 7.88 -16.43
CA GLU A 65 -2.02 9.04 -17.23
C GLU A 65 -3.52 9.37 -17.10
N ASP A 66 -4.34 8.45 -16.56
CA ASP A 66 -5.80 8.64 -16.48
C ASP A 66 -6.20 9.60 -15.34
N GLU A 67 -6.70 10.78 -15.71
CA GLU A 67 -7.15 11.82 -14.80
C GLU A 67 -8.55 11.60 -14.21
N SER A 68 -9.30 10.62 -14.73
CA SER A 68 -10.70 10.36 -14.31
C SER A 68 -10.82 9.65 -12.96
N PHE A 69 -9.72 9.13 -12.43
CA PHE A 69 -9.68 8.43 -11.16
C PHE A 69 -9.59 9.38 -9.96
N ASP A 70 -10.38 9.06 -8.94
CA ASP A 70 -10.43 9.83 -7.69
C ASP A 70 -9.27 9.54 -6.72
N SER A 71 -8.63 8.37 -6.83
CA SER A 71 -7.52 7.96 -5.94
C SER A 71 -6.63 6.87 -6.56
N LEU A 72 -5.43 6.71 -6.01
CA LEU A 72 -4.48 5.66 -6.41
C LEU A 72 -4.09 4.81 -5.20
N ILE A 73 -4.11 3.50 -5.37
CA ILE A 73 -3.61 2.51 -4.41
C ILE A 73 -2.49 1.71 -5.07
N VAL A 74 -1.35 1.61 -4.41
CA VAL A 74 -0.21 0.78 -4.81
C VAL A 74 0.07 -0.22 -3.70
N LEU A 75 -0.09 -1.50 -4.02
CA LEU A 75 0.16 -2.64 -3.15
C LEU A 75 1.47 -3.29 -3.57
N ILE A 76 2.35 -3.58 -2.63
CA ILE A 76 3.67 -4.15 -2.92
C ILE A 76 3.86 -5.42 -2.09
N LEU A 77 4.12 -6.54 -2.77
CA LEU A 77 4.54 -7.81 -2.17
C LEU A 77 6.00 -8.04 -2.50
N THR A 78 6.86 -8.12 -1.49
CA THR A 78 8.31 -8.24 -1.71
C THR A 78 9.00 -8.97 -0.57
N THR A 79 10.19 -9.51 -0.84
CA THR A 79 11.22 -9.68 0.19
C THR A 79 11.98 -8.36 0.30
N SER A 80 12.11 -7.83 1.51
CA SER A 80 12.81 -6.54 1.69
C SER A 80 13.98 -6.69 2.63
N CYS A 81 15.01 -5.90 2.35
CA CYS A 81 16.10 -5.64 3.28
C CYS A 81 16.27 -4.12 3.37
N ARG A 82 15.89 -3.54 4.51
CA ARG A 82 16.24 -2.17 4.91
C ARG A 82 16.03 -1.10 3.81
N LYS A 83 14.77 -0.70 3.58
CA LYS A 83 14.35 0.38 2.62
C LYS A 83 14.48 0.00 1.12
N VAL A 84 14.87 -1.23 0.82
CA VAL A 84 15.03 -1.72 -0.56
C VAL A 84 14.03 -2.82 -0.84
N ILE A 85 13.23 -2.63 -1.88
CA ILE A 85 12.29 -3.60 -2.41
C ILE A 85 13.05 -4.51 -3.37
N GLU A 86 13.02 -5.82 -3.10
CA GLU A 86 13.55 -6.82 -4.02
C GLU A 86 12.51 -7.11 -5.10
N CYS A 87 12.93 -6.92 -6.36
CA CYS A 87 12.13 -7.16 -7.54
C CYS A 87 12.56 -8.49 -8.20
N ALA A 88 11.88 -8.87 -9.27
CA ALA A 88 12.27 -10.05 -10.03
C ALA A 88 13.71 -9.91 -10.58
N ASN A 89 14.31 -11.06 -10.89
CA ASN A 89 15.69 -11.16 -11.38
C ASN A 89 16.74 -10.57 -10.42
N ARG A 90 16.45 -10.56 -9.11
CA ARG A 90 17.34 -10.02 -8.04
C ARG A 90 17.67 -8.54 -8.23
N THR A 91 16.86 -7.82 -9.00
CA THR A 91 16.95 -6.37 -9.12
C THR A 91 16.37 -5.73 -7.86
N ARG A 92 16.75 -4.49 -7.61
CA ARG A 92 16.43 -3.79 -6.36
C ARG A 92 16.02 -2.36 -6.66
N ILE A 93 14.93 -1.92 -6.06
CA ILE A 93 14.49 -0.54 -6.12
C ILE A 93 14.39 0.01 -4.71
N ASN A 94 14.94 1.21 -4.49
CA ASN A 94 14.76 1.87 -3.22
C ASN A 94 13.31 2.39 -3.13
N SER A 95 12.64 2.12 -2.02
CA SER A 95 11.23 2.48 -1.83
C SER A 95 10.98 3.98 -1.99
N HIS A 96 11.96 4.84 -1.67
CA HIS A 96 11.84 6.29 -1.89
C HIS A 96 11.64 6.65 -3.36
N ILE A 97 12.18 5.85 -4.28
CA ILE A 97 12.05 6.11 -5.71
C ILE A 97 10.58 5.93 -6.12
N ILE A 98 9.94 4.86 -5.63
CA ILE A 98 8.50 4.63 -5.87
C ILE A 98 7.67 5.77 -5.27
N VAL A 99 7.90 6.10 -3.99
CA VAL A 99 7.21 7.19 -3.29
C VAL A 99 7.35 8.51 -4.03
N ASN A 100 8.56 8.86 -4.46
CA ASN A 100 8.82 10.09 -5.20
C ASN A 100 8.10 10.11 -6.55
N LYS A 101 8.08 8.99 -7.29
CA LYS A 101 7.36 8.91 -8.57
C LYS A 101 5.86 9.10 -8.43
N LEU A 102 5.31 8.81 -7.26
CA LEU A 102 3.90 8.99 -6.95
C LEU A 102 3.56 10.38 -6.41
N ASN A 103 4.52 11.29 -6.19
CA ASN A 103 4.19 12.63 -5.72
C ASN A 103 3.45 13.46 -6.80
N GLY A 104 2.79 14.56 -6.39
CA GLY A 104 2.01 15.39 -7.32
C GLY A 104 2.82 16.08 -8.44
N LYS A 105 4.16 16.14 -8.31
CA LYS A 105 5.03 16.68 -9.36
C LYS A 105 5.21 15.69 -10.51
N PHE A 106 5.37 14.41 -10.19
CA PHE A 106 5.63 13.35 -11.18
C PHE A 106 4.37 12.57 -11.58
N CYS A 107 3.39 12.46 -10.69
CA CYS A 107 2.12 11.79 -10.89
C CYS A 107 0.98 12.83 -10.96
N LYS A 108 1.02 13.67 -12.00
CA LYS A 108 0.12 14.83 -12.17
C LYS A 108 -1.37 14.46 -12.11
N PRO A 109 -1.83 13.33 -12.71
CA PRO A 109 -3.25 12.94 -12.65
C PRO A 109 -3.79 12.70 -11.22
N PHE A 110 -2.89 12.48 -10.27
CA PHE A 110 -3.20 12.27 -8.85
C PHE A 110 -2.67 13.40 -7.94
N ALA A 111 -2.29 14.56 -8.48
CA ALA A 111 -1.96 15.74 -7.67
C ALA A 111 -3.22 16.20 -6.89
N GLY A 112 -3.10 16.38 -5.58
CA GLY A 112 -4.23 16.72 -4.70
C GLY A 112 -5.22 15.57 -4.42
N LYS A 113 -5.00 14.38 -5.00
CA LYS A 113 -5.82 13.18 -4.79
C LYS A 113 -5.13 12.19 -3.84
N PRO A 114 -5.85 11.38 -3.05
CA PRO A 114 -5.22 10.42 -2.15
C PRO A 114 -4.41 9.37 -2.90
N LYS A 115 -3.22 9.10 -2.36
CA LYS A 115 -2.30 8.07 -2.86
C LYS A 115 -1.91 7.18 -1.70
N VAL A 116 -2.31 5.92 -1.75
CA VAL A 116 -2.05 4.95 -0.68
C VAL A 116 -1.04 3.93 -1.16
N ILE A 117 0.03 3.75 -0.41
CA ILE A 117 1.09 2.78 -0.70
C ILE A 117 1.12 1.79 0.47
N MET A 118 0.84 0.52 0.19
CA MET A 118 0.88 -0.54 1.20
C MET A 118 1.94 -1.57 0.84
N ILE A 119 2.90 -1.78 1.72
CA ILE A 119 4.06 -2.65 1.50
C ILE A 119 3.98 -3.82 2.47
N GLN A 120 3.88 -5.05 1.94
CA GLN A 120 4.16 -6.26 2.70
C GLN A 120 5.58 -6.72 2.40
N GLU A 121 6.40 -6.73 3.44
CA GLU A 121 7.76 -7.25 3.42
C GLU A 121 7.81 -8.62 4.12
N TYR A 122 8.06 -9.67 3.35
CA TYR A 122 8.36 -10.99 3.92
C TYR A 122 9.82 -11.00 4.39
N CYS A 123 10.03 -10.98 5.70
CA CYS A 123 11.36 -11.02 6.29
C CYS A 123 11.62 -12.36 6.98
N ASN A 124 12.63 -13.11 6.53
CA ASN A 124 13.02 -14.38 7.13
C ASN A 124 13.80 -14.25 8.44
N LYS A 125 14.40 -13.08 8.68
CA LYS A 125 15.02 -12.71 9.95
C LYS A 125 14.03 -11.83 10.72
N LEU A 126 13.21 -12.45 11.56
CA LEU A 126 12.78 -11.71 12.76
C LEU A 126 14.11 -11.31 13.42
N ALA A 127 14.33 -10.01 13.61
CA ALA A 127 15.44 -9.59 14.46
C ALA A 127 15.34 -10.44 15.73
N SER A 128 16.40 -11.21 16.00
CA SER A 128 16.55 -12.02 17.21
C SER A 128 16.64 -11.15 18.46
N ASP A 129 16.84 -9.86 18.27
CA ASP A 129 16.67 -8.82 19.26
C ASP A 129 15.22 -8.33 19.11
N GLY A 130 14.51 -8.06 20.20
CA GLY A 130 13.10 -7.63 20.19
C GLY A 130 12.84 -6.38 19.32
N PRO A 131 11.74 -5.62 19.53
CA PRO A 131 11.52 -4.40 18.78
C PRO A 131 12.57 -3.34 19.19
N THR A 132 13.80 -3.46 18.71
CA THR A 132 14.70 -2.34 18.58
C THR A 132 14.01 -1.42 17.60
N ILE A 133 13.39 -0.38 18.15
CA ILE A 133 13.03 0.82 17.41
C ILE A 133 14.36 1.38 16.94
N ASP A 134 14.88 0.78 15.88
CA ASP A 134 16.13 1.19 15.30
C ASP A 134 15.84 2.56 14.68
N GLN A 135 16.34 3.60 15.34
CA GLN A 135 16.08 5.00 15.00
C GLN A 135 16.52 5.34 13.56
N HIS A 136 17.25 4.43 12.90
CA HIS A 136 17.64 4.53 11.49
C HIS A 136 16.68 3.82 10.50
N HIS A 137 15.68 3.09 11.00
CA HIS A 137 14.74 2.28 10.20
C HIS A 137 13.44 2.99 9.81
N GLN A 138 13.30 4.27 10.10
CA GLN A 138 12.18 5.06 9.60
C GLN A 138 12.13 4.97 8.07
N TYR A 139 11.08 4.34 7.55
CA TYR A 139 10.60 4.65 6.20
C TYR A 139 10.40 6.16 6.12
N MET A 140 10.78 6.78 4.99
CA MET A 140 10.68 8.23 4.84
C MET A 140 9.24 8.68 5.09
N ILE A 141 9.10 9.65 5.99
CA ILE A 141 7.87 10.43 6.12
C ILE A 141 7.66 11.10 4.77
N PRO A 142 6.54 10.84 4.05
CA PRO A 142 6.31 11.53 2.80
C PRO A 142 6.27 13.03 3.10
N SER A 143 7.13 13.83 2.47
CA SER A 143 7.07 15.30 2.56
C SER A 143 5.99 15.87 1.63
N HIS A 144 5.28 15.00 0.92
CA HIS A 144 4.29 15.34 -0.08
C HIS A 144 2.88 15.14 0.47
N ALA A 145 2.01 16.12 0.20
CA ALA A 145 0.60 16.07 0.55
C ALA A 145 -0.13 14.85 -0.06
N ASP A 146 -1.19 14.42 0.62
CA ASP A 146 -2.18 13.45 0.15
C ASP A 146 -1.59 12.06 -0.10
N MET A 147 -0.65 11.64 0.75
CA MET A 147 -0.05 10.31 0.70
C MET A 147 -0.21 9.57 2.02
N LEU A 148 -0.46 8.27 1.94
CA LEU A 148 -0.46 7.35 3.07
C LEU A 148 0.46 6.18 2.74
N ILE A 149 1.43 5.92 3.60
CA ILE A 149 2.35 4.79 3.47
C ILE A 149 2.13 3.87 4.67
N TYR A 150 1.80 2.61 4.40
CA TYR A 150 1.62 1.58 5.41
C TYR A 150 2.56 0.42 5.11
N THR A 151 3.40 0.06 6.07
CA THR A 151 4.36 -1.04 5.93
C THR A 151 4.11 -2.10 7.00
N TYR A 152 3.91 -3.33 6.53
CA TYR A 152 3.86 -4.51 7.37
C TYR A 152 5.10 -5.37 7.10
N ARG A 153 5.88 -5.65 8.15
CA ARG A 153 7.07 -6.50 8.08
C ARG A 153 6.84 -7.77 8.89
N GLY A 154 6.71 -8.91 8.22
CA GLY A 154 6.41 -10.14 8.93
C GLY A 154 6.36 -11.37 8.04
N LYS A 155 6.59 -12.53 8.67
CA LYS A 155 6.41 -13.85 8.01
C LYS A 155 4.95 -14.23 7.84
N SER A 156 4.07 -13.65 8.64
CA SER A 156 2.68 -14.05 8.70
C SER A 156 1.92 -13.56 7.46
N GLN A 157 1.18 -14.48 6.84
CA GLN A 157 0.26 -14.20 5.73
C GLN A 157 -1.03 -13.50 6.18
N LEU A 158 -1.17 -13.15 7.47
CA LEU A 158 -2.41 -12.61 8.04
C LEU A 158 -2.71 -11.18 7.57
N PHE A 159 -1.72 -10.40 7.14
CA PHE A 159 -1.92 -8.98 6.82
C PHE A 159 -3.02 -8.74 5.77
N TRP A 160 -2.92 -9.35 4.59
CA TRP A 160 -3.91 -9.12 3.53
C TRP A 160 -5.30 -9.68 3.86
N PRO A 161 -5.45 -10.91 4.40
CA PRO A 161 -6.74 -11.39 4.93
C PRO A 161 -7.38 -10.44 5.94
N THR A 162 -6.61 -9.93 6.91
CA THR A 162 -7.12 -9.02 7.94
C THR A 162 -7.46 -7.64 7.36
N LEU A 163 -6.65 -7.12 6.44
CA LEU A 163 -6.96 -5.87 5.74
C LEU A 163 -8.24 -6.03 4.92
N CYS A 164 -8.30 -7.02 4.04
CA CYS A 164 -9.43 -7.24 3.15
C CYS A 164 -10.74 -7.47 3.91
N SER A 165 -10.70 -8.26 4.99
CA SER A 165 -11.90 -8.43 5.84
C SER A 165 -12.30 -7.12 6.49
N THR A 166 -11.36 -6.31 6.98
CA THR A 166 -11.65 -4.99 7.59
C THR A 166 -12.25 -4.03 6.56
N LEU A 167 -11.71 -3.97 5.34
CA LEU A 167 -12.21 -3.11 4.27
C LEU A 167 -13.63 -3.52 3.85
N VAL A 168 -13.91 -4.82 3.68
CA VAL A 168 -15.21 -5.30 3.19
C VAL A 168 -16.28 -5.30 4.27
N THR A 169 -15.97 -5.75 5.49
CA THR A 169 -16.96 -5.85 6.59
C THR A 169 -17.37 -4.49 7.16
N LYS A 170 -16.54 -3.47 6.98
CA LYS A 170 -16.76 -2.11 7.51
C LYS A 170 -16.98 -1.08 6.41
N THR A 171 -17.46 -1.54 5.26
CA THR A 171 -17.96 -0.70 4.16
C THR A 171 -19.13 0.22 4.56
N THR A 172 -19.57 0.22 5.81
CA THR A 172 -20.49 1.21 6.36
C THR A 172 -19.74 2.47 6.78
N ASP A 173 -19.57 3.43 5.85
CA ASP A 173 -19.47 4.92 5.92
C ASP A 173 -18.97 5.66 7.20
N SER A 174 -18.46 4.99 8.21
CA SER A 174 -18.28 5.50 9.57
C SER A 174 -16.80 5.65 9.95
N LEU A 175 -15.89 4.92 9.26
CA LEU A 175 -14.46 4.91 9.56
C LEU A 175 -13.65 5.30 8.34
N ASP A 176 -12.73 6.25 8.53
CA ASP A 176 -11.67 6.55 7.57
C ASP A 176 -10.63 5.42 7.50
N LEU A 177 -9.85 5.40 6.41
CA LEU A 177 -8.84 4.39 6.13
C LEU A 177 -7.76 4.31 7.23
N VAL A 178 -7.39 5.44 7.83
CA VAL A 178 -6.37 5.44 8.91
C VAL A 178 -6.90 4.69 10.13
N LYS A 179 -8.18 4.88 10.49
CA LYS A 179 -8.83 4.08 11.54
C LYS A 179 -8.92 2.61 11.17
N GLN A 180 -9.30 2.29 9.93
CA GLN A 180 -9.35 0.89 9.46
C GLN A 180 -7.96 0.22 9.56
N LEU A 181 -6.89 0.88 9.12
CA LEU A 181 -5.51 0.39 9.24
C LEU A 181 -5.02 0.28 10.68
N THR A 182 -5.48 1.17 11.56
CA THR A 182 -5.22 1.08 13.02
C THR A 182 -5.84 -0.20 13.60
N MET A 183 -7.04 -0.56 13.16
CA MET A 183 -7.67 -1.82 13.58
C MET A 183 -6.94 -3.05 13.05
N VAL A 184 -6.49 -3.00 11.79
CA VAL A 184 -5.68 -4.05 11.17
C VAL A 184 -4.37 -4.23 11.96
N THR A 185 -3.69 -3.13 12.26
CA THR A 185 -2.47 -3.12 13.10
C THR A 185 -2.71 -3.76 14.45
N LYS A 186 -3.77 -3.35 15.17
CA LYS A 186 -4.12 -3.91 16.47
C LYS A 186 -4.37 -5.41 16.41
N CYS A 187 -5.14 -5.86 15.42
CA CYS A 187 -5.48 -7.28 15.24
C CYS A 187 -4.23 -8.13 14.98
N ILE A 188 -3.36 -7.67 14.06
CA ILE A 188 -2.11 -8.37 13.73
C ILE A 188 -1.18 -8.40 14.93
N HIS A 189 -1.03 -7.29 15.64
CA HIS A 189 -0.19 -7.21 16.83
C HIS A 189 -0.66 -8.19 17.92
N GLN A 190 -1.96 -8.24 18.18
CA GLN A 190 -2.54 -9.19 19.16
C GLN A 190 -2.30 -10.66 18.80
N GLN A 191 -2.26 -10.99 17.51
CA GLN A 191 -2.06 -12.38 17.05
C GLN A 191 -0.60 -12.79 16.89
N THR A 192 0.30 -11.83 16.64
CA THR A 192 1.68 -12.14 16.18
C THR A 192 2.77 -11.44 16.97
N GLY A 193 2.43 -10.44 17.80
CA GLY A 193 3.40 -9.55 18.46
C GLY A 193 4.14 -8.61 17.51
N ILE A 194 3.88 -8.66 16.20
CA ILE A 194 4.56 -7.84 15.19
C ILE A 194 4.09 -6.38 15.28
N ILE A 195 5.03 -5.44 15.10
CA ILE A 195 4.77 -4.01 14.99
C ILE A 195 4.70 -3.62 13.51
N THR A 196 3.72 -2.79 13.16
CA THR A 196 3.57 -2.20 11.82
C THR A 196 3.92 -0.72 11.84
N GLU A 197 4.36 -0.20 10.69
CA GLU A 197 4.70 1.21 10.53
C GLU A 197 3.67 1.88 9.63
N MET A 198 3.13 3.02 10.05
CA MET A 198 2.16 3.81 9.28
C MET A 198 2.57 5.29 9.31
N PHE A 199 2.69 5.88 8.14
CA PHE A 199 2.99 7.30 7.96
C PHE A 199 1.93 7.93 7.05
N SER A 200 1.35 9.05 7.46
CA SER A 200 0.30 9.71 6.70
C SER A 200 0.54 11.22 6.60
N THR A 201 0.38 11.73 5.38
CA THR A 201 0.24 13.15 5.05
C THR A 201 -1.09 13.42 4.35
N LEU A 202 -2.08 12.55 4.55
CA LEU A 202 -3.45 12.78 4.08
C LEU A 202 -3.99 14.04 4.76
N ILE A 203 -4.34 15.03 3.95
CA ILE A 203 -4.87 16.31 4.44
C ILE A 203 -6.36 16.16 4.83
N LYS A 204 -7.05 15.18 4.26
CA LYS A 204 -8.48 14.93 4.46
C LYS A 204 -8.76 13.47 4.80
N LEU A 205 -9.90 13.22 5.44
CA LEU A 205 -10.34 11.85 5.75
C LEU A 205 -10.59 11.09 4.45
N PHE A 206 -9.82 10.03 4.23
CA PHE A 206 -9.97 9.16 3.07
C PHE A 206 -10.80 7.94 3.44
N ARG A 207 -11.87 7.67 2.70
CA ARG A 207 -12.75 6.51 2.89
C ARG A 207 -12.68 5.64 1.62
N ILE A 208 -12.31 4.38 1.81
CA ILE A 208 -12.26 3.34 0.77
C ILE A 208 -13.54 2.52 0.83
#